data_AF-A0A9J6CE37-F1
#
_entry.id   AF-A0A9J6CE37-F1
#
_cell.length_a   1.000
_cell.length_b   1.000
_cell.length_c   1.000
_cell.angle_alpha   90.00
_cell.angle_beta   90.00
_cell.angle_gamma   90.00
#
_symmetry.space_group_name_H-M   'P 1'
#
loop_
_entity.id
_entity.type
_entity.pdbx_description
1 polymer ?
#
loop_
_entity_poly.entity_id
_entity_poly.type
_entity_poly.pdbx_seq_one_letter_code
_entity_poly.pdbx_strand_id
1 'polypeptide(L)'
;MTNVLRQLVLFCIIIPVFKALNLNEILIIVSYDAFRNEYFDRGVTNFTNQLRSNSTRSKYMLNIFPTKTFPNHHSIATGVYAEEHGVTGNGFYDFELKQSYNYSYEMFHFRSEIKPIWILNELYNGNSGCMMWPGSDYLYDGIGCTHKRHYNLSENFHERVDEMFEWILDKKNPANLVMFYIEDPDNHAHAFGPESPKITELVAKLDKTTEYIHKKIMFHSLEERINVIHLSDHGMDSMQLKNVIDLTKIVGNSVDFYGSSPVLQIVPKIENELDKIYEKLLNVSNIMKTFKVFLNNELPERWHFSNKYRVGPITVVAELKYGFQDMYESAKWYEKAYNITVNENNNYGVHGYDNAIESMHPVFFAYGHLIKEFNEIEPFNSIDLMYLFCEILGISPPNYLQGNREHIKGILKTSEMSKTSRWIVLTVSIIISTILVSIAMLTINYWRRNRANVPTYLYEHEDTILDDTKLHGSINSTPQSTLATSSTLFNVA
;
A
#
# COMPACT_ATOMS: atom_id res chain seq x y z
N MET A 1 -29.88 41.58 17.66
CA MET A 1 -28.78 40.98 18.46
C MET A 1 -28.97 39.50 18.81
N THR A 2 -30.19 38.96 18.84
CA THR A 2 -30.48 37.57 19.26
C THR A 2 -30.05 36.48 18.27
N ASN A 3 -29.96 36.77 16.96
CA ASN A 3 -29.54 35.77 15.96
C ASN A 3 -28.01 35.56 15.88
N VAL A 4 -27.22 36.60 16.16
CA VAL A 4 -25.74 36.54 16.07
C VAL A 4 -25.14 35.70 17.21
N LEU A 5 -25.69 35.82 18.42
CA LEU A 5 -25.25 35.04 19.58
C LEU A 5 -25.57 33.55 19.44
N ARG A 6 -26.70 33.23 18.78
CA ARG A 6 -27.15 31.86 18.51
C ARG A 6 -26.26 31.16 17.47
N GLN A 7 -25.78 31.90 16.47
CA GLN A 7 -24.83 31.41 15.46
C GLN A 7 -23.43 31.19 16.04
N LEU A 8 -22.94 32.07 16.93
CA LEU A 8 -21.62 31.93 17.56
C LEU A 8 -21.50 30.71 18.48
N VAL A 9 -22.55 30.39 19.25
CA VAL A 9 -22.57 29.21 20.14
C VAL A 9 -22.59 27.90 19.34
N LEU A 10 -23.36 27.83 18.24
CA LEU A 10 -23.32 26.71 17.28
C LEU A 10 -21.93 26.54 16.65
N PHE A 11 -21.24 27.63 16.36
CA PHE A 11 -19.89 27.61 15.76
C PHE A 11 -18.83 27.06 16.74
N CYS A 12 -18.92 27.37 18.04
CA CYS A 12 -17.95 26.91 19.05
C CYS A 12 -18.11 25.43 19.45
N ILE A 13 -19.29 24.82 19.26
CA ILE A 13 -19.57 23.42 19.63
C ILE A 13 -19.27 22.44 18.49
N ILE A 14 -19.47 22.85 17.23
CA ILE A 14 -19.35 21.96 16.06
C ILE A 14 -17.87 21.72 15.67
N ILE A 15 -17.00 22.72 15.81
CA ILE A 15 -15.61 22.66 15.31
C ILE A 15 -14.73 21.63 16.05
N PRO A 16 -14.74 21.52 17.40
CA PRO A 16 -13.91 20.53 18.11
C PRO A 16 -14.43 19.10 17.92
N VAL A 17 -15.75 18.92 17.86
CA VAL A 17 -16.39 17.61 17.66
C VAL A 17 -16.15 17.09 16.24
N PHE A 18 -16.21 17.94 15.21
CA PHE A 18 -15.81 17.55 13.86
C PHE A 18 -14.31 17.26 13.74
N LYS A 19 -13.43 18.02 14.41
CA LYS A 19 -11.98 17.77 14.42
C LYS A 19 -11.61 16.42 15.05
N ALA A 20 -12.31 16.01 16.10
CA ALA A 20 -12.12 14.72 16.74
C ALA A 20 -12.81 13.54 15.99
N LEU A 21 -13.69 13.84 15.02
CA LEU A 21 -14.41 12.84 14.22
C LEU A 21 -13.82 12.65 12.81
N ASN A 22 -12.98 13.57 12.32
CA ASN A 22 -12.38 13.57 10.98
C ASN A 22 -10.84 13.75 11.03
N LEU A 23 -10.13 12.88 11.76
CA LEU A 23 -8.72 12.67 11.44
C LEU A 23 -8.68 11.54 10.41
N ASN A 24 -8.47 11.88 9.13
CA ASN A 24 -8.18 10.84 8.13
C ASN A 24 -6.86 10.19 8.54
N GLU A 25 -6.88 8.90 8.86
CA GLU A 25 -5.67 8.14 9.14
C GLU A 25 -4.74 8.18 7.93
N ILE A 26 -3.44 8.27 8.18
CA ILE A 26 -2.40 8.17 7.16
C ILE A 26 -1.78 6.79 7.27
N LEU A 27 -1.79 6.03 6.19
CA LEU A 27 -1.17 4.73 6.11
C LEU A 27 0.04 4.78 5.18
N ILE A 28 1.22 4.40 5.69
CA ILE A 28 2.44 4.23 4.88
C ILE A 28 2.81 2.75 4.91
N ILE A 29 2.96 2.14 3.75
CA ILE A 29 3.49 0.78 3.60
C ILE A 29 4.87 0.87 2.98
N VAL A 30 5.90 0.52 3.74
CA VAL A 30 7.29 0.50 3.31
C VAL A 30 7.69 -0.94 3.02
N SER A 31 7.98 -1.25 1.77
CA SER A 31 8.52 -2.54 1.34
C SER A 31 10.02 -2.44 1.09
N TYR A 32 10.80 -3.27 1.78
CA TYR A 32 12.23 -3.47 1.56
C TYR A 32 12.41 -4.80 0.83
N ASP A 33 12.66 -4.76 -0.48
CA ASP A 33 12.69 -5.96 -1.33
C ASP A 33 13.69 -7.00 -0.81
N ALA A 34 13.23 -8.25 -0.67
CA ALA A 34 14.01 -9.36 -0.11
C ALA A 34 14.64 -9.16 1.28
N PHE A 35 14.11 -8.24 2.11
CA PHE A 35 14.62 -8.08 3.48
C PHE A 35 14.27 -9.31 4.33
N ARG A 36 15.29 -10.09 4.70
CA ARG A 36 15.16 -11.31 5.53
C ARG A 36 15.10 -10.97 7.02
N ASN A 37 14.39 -11.78 7.80
CA ASN A 37 14.31 -11.60 9.24
C ASN A 37 15.69 -11.67 9.94
N GLU A 38 16.59 -12.55 9.48
CA GLU A 38 17.96 -12.68 10.02
C GLU A 38 18.82 -11.40 9.87
N TYR A 39 18.45 -10.48 8.98
CA TYR A 39 19.20 -9.23 8.82
C TYR A 39 19.12 -8.34 10.06
N PHE A 40 18.08 -8.52 10.89
CA PHE A 40 17.96 -7.82 12.16
C PHE A 40 19.02 -8.23 13.19
N ASP A 41 19.62 -9.41 13.03
CA ASP A 41 20.60 -9.96 13.99
C ASP A 41 22.05 -9.59 13.63
N ARG A 42 22.26 -8.79 12.56
CA ARG A 42 23.59 -8.39 12.08
C ARG A 42 24.28 -7.30 12.89
N GLY A 43 23.62 -6.76 13.92
CA GLY A 43 24.18 -5.69 14.77
C GLY A 43 24.27 -4.32 14.10
N VAL A 44 23.61 -4.12 12.97
CA VAL A 44 23.61 -2.85 12.20
C VAL A 44 22.23 -2.19 12.08
N THR A 45 21.22 -2.76 12.73
CA THR A 45 19.79 -2.35 12.65
C THR A 45 19.30 -1.78 13.99
N ASN A 46 20.13 -1.00 14.68
CA ASN A 46 19.86 -0.57 16.05
C ASN A 46 18.55 0.22 16.18
N PHE A 47 18.28 1.16 15.27
CA PHE A 47 17.04 1.93 15.29
C PHE A 47 15.83 1.04 15.01
N THR A 48 15.92 0.22 13.96
CA THR A 48 14.82 -0.63 13.52
C THR A 48 14.49 -1.69 14.56
N ASN A 49 15.48 -2.27 15.25
CA ASN A 49 15.25 -3.20 16.34
C ASN A 49 14.56 -2.55 17.55
N GLN A 50 14.96 -1.32 17.90
CA GLN A 50 14.29 -0.55 18.96
C GLN A 50 12.85 -0.19 18.58
N LEU A 51 12.63 0.21 17.33
CA LEU A 51 11.29 0.47 16.81
C LEU A 51 10.43 -0.80 16.86
N ARG A 52 10.96 -1.93 16.37
CA ARG A 52 10.31 -3.24 16.38
C ARG A 52 9.92 -3.71 17.77
N SER A 53 10.75 -3.48 18.79
CA SER A 53 10.41 -3.87 20.16
C SER A 53 9.21 -3.11 20.73
N ASN A 54 8.95 -1.90 20.23
CA ASN A 54 7.85 -1.05 20.65
C ASN A 54 6.62 -1.17 19.72
N SER A 55 6.71 -2.01 18.69
CA SER A 55 5.71 -2.15 17.61
C SER A 55 4.81 -3.37 17.82
N THR A 56 3.80 -3.51 16.94
CA THR A 56 3.28 -4.85 16.65
C THR A 56 4.22 -5.53 15.66
N ARG A 57 4.60 -6.78 15.91
CA ARG A 57 5.46 -7.57 15.01
C ARG A 57 4.98 -9.00 14.90
N SER A 58 5.34 -9.65 13.79
CA SER A 58 5.25 -11.10 13.65
C SER A 58 6.66 -11.68 13.58
N LYS A 59 6.81 -12.96 13.96
CA LYS A 59 8.05 -13.71 13.71
C LYS A 59 8.39 -13.72 12.22
N TYR A 60 7.37 -13.90 11.38
CA TYR A 60 7.44 -13.77 9.93
C TYR A 60 6.05 -13.59 9.33
N MET A 61 5.99 -13.11 8.10
CA MET A 61 4.79 -13.14 7.26
C MET A 61 4.97 -14.26 6.23
N LEU A 62 3.91 -15.01 5.90
CA LEU A 62 3.96 -16.03 4.85
C LEU A 62 3.56 -15.40 3.52
N ASN A 63 4.49 -15.39 2.57
CA ASN A 63 4.25 -14.87 1.23
C ASN A 63 3.57 -15.91 0.32
N ILE A 64 3.16 -15.49 -0.88
CA ILE A 64 2.56 -16.40 -1.86
C ILE A 64 3.64 -17.11 -2.69
N PHE A 65 3.27 -18.22 -3.32
CA PHE A 65 4.12 -18.88 -4.30
C PHE A 65 3.86 -18.35 -5.73
N PRO A 66 4.90 -18.16 -6.56
CA PRO A 66 6.33 -18.23 -6.21
C PRO A 66 6.74 -16.99 -5.40
N THR A 67 7.81 -17.12 -4.62
CA THR A 67 8.34 -16.05 -3.76
C THR A 67 9.13 -15.01 -4.56
N LYS A 68 8.47 -14.43 -5.57
CA LYS A 68 8.98 -13.43 -6.52
C LYS A 68 8.37 -12.05 -6.29
N THR A 69 9.09 -11.02 -6.72
CA THR A 69 8.77 -9.61 -6.47
C THR A 69 7.38 -9.20 -6.93
N PHE A 70 7.07 -9.32 -8.23
CA PHE A 70 5.81 -8.81 -8.76
C PHE A 70 4.58 -9.59 -8.26
N PRO A 71 4.58 -10.93 -8.22
CA PRO A 71 3.46 -11.67 -7.62
C PRO A 71 3.19 -11.25 -6.18
N ASN A 72 4.22 -11.15 -5.34
CA ASN A 72 4.04 -10.87 -3.91
C ASN A 72 3.66 -9.42 -3.62
N HIS A 73 4.28 -8.44 -4.27
CA HIS A 73 3.87 -7.05 -4.12
C HIS A 73 2.44 -6.81 -4.63
N HIS A 74 2.02 -7.53 -5.68
CA HIS A 74 0.64 -7.42 -6.17
C HIS A 74 -0.35 -8.13 -5.25
N SER A 75 -0.01 -9.30 -4.70
CA SER A 75 -0.79 -10.00 -3.66
C SER A 75 -0.97 -9.15 -2.39
N ILE A 76 0.09 -8.49 -1.91
CA ILE A 76 0.02 -7.56 -0.78
C ILE A 76 -0.97 -6.43 -1.08
N ALA A 77 -0.92 -5.88 -2.30
CA ALA A 77 -1.77 -4.75 -2.69
C ALA A 77 -3.23 -5.14 -2.95
N THR A 78 -3.54 -6.41 -3.26
CA THR A 78 -4.86 -6.85 -3.73
C THR A 78 -5.55 -7.84 -2.80
N GLY A 79 -4.81 -8.53 -1.93
CA GLY A 79 -5.34 -9.52 -0.98
C GLY A 79 -5.78 -10.85 -1.60
N VAL A 80 -5.22 -11.22 -2.75
CA VAL A 80 -5.51 -12.46 -3.48
C VAL A 80 -4.23 -13.11 -4.00
N TYR A 81 -4.29 -14.41 -4.28
CA TYR A 81 -3.17 -15.21 -4.77
C TYR A 81 -2.85 -14.97 -6.26
N ALA A 82 -1.68 -15.46 -6.69
CA ALA A 82 -1.20 -15.34 -8.06
C ALA A 82 -2.13 -15.96 -9.10
N GLU A 83 -2.81 -17.07 -8.77
CA GLU A 83 -3.75 -17.67 -9.69
C GLU A 83 -4.95 -16.78 -10.01
N GLU A 84 -5.37 -15.93 -9.06
CA GLU A 84 -6.50 -15.02 -9.21
C GLU A 84 -6.11 -13.71 -9.88
N HIS A 85 -5.05 -13.04 -9.40
CA HIS A 85 -4.64 -11.75 -9.98
C HIS A 85 -3.81 -11.88 -11.26
N GLY A 86 -3.35 -13.10 -11.60
CA GLY A 86 -2.72 -13.42 -12.87
C GLY A 86 -1.25 -12.99 -13.02
N VAL A 87 -0.66 -12.26 -12.08
CA VAL A 87 0.80 -12.04 -12.02
C VAL A 87 1.50 -13.31 -11.48
N THR A 88 1.96 -14.20 -12.36
CA THR A 88 2.53 -15.52 -11.98
C THR A 88 4.05 -15.54 -11.88
N GLY A 89 4.72 -14.44 -12.20
CA GLY A 89 6.17 -14.26 -12.08
C GLY A 89 6.59 -12.84 -12.46
N ASN A 90 7.88 -12.52 -12.35
CA ASN A 90 8.44 -11.22 -12.79
C ASN A 90 8.45 -11.09 -14.34
N GLY A 91 8.35 -12.24 -15.02
CA GLY A 91 8.04 -12.37 -16.44
C GLY A 91 7.46 -13.76 -16.69
N PHE A 92 6.46 -13.86 -17.56
CA PHE A 92 5.78 -15.12 -17.86
C PHE A 92 5.24 -15.12 -19.29
N TYR A 93 4.72 -16.27 -19.73
CA TYR A 93 4.05 -16.42 -21.00
C TYR A 93 2.56 -16.68 -20.77
N ASP A 94 1.72 -15.94 -21.49
CA ASP A 94 0.29 -16.16 -21.54
C ASP A 94 -0.02 -17.12 -22.69
N PHE A 95 -0.51 -18.31 -22.36
CA PHE A 95 -0.74 -19.41 -23.28
C PHE A 95 -1.98 -19.22 -24.16
N GLU A 96 -2.93 -18.40 -23.73
CA GLU A 96 -4.12 -18.06 -24.52
C GLU A 96 -3.80 -16.93 -25.50
N LEU A 97 -3.12 -15.88 -25.03
CA LEU A 97 -2.73 -14.75 -25.86
C LEU A 97 -1.46 -15.00 -26.69
N LYS A 98 -0.74 -16.10 -26.40
CA LYS A 98 0.51 -16.52 -27.04
C LYS A 98 1.60 -15.44 -26.99
N GLN A 99 1.70 -14.76 -25.86
CA GLN A 99 2.59 -13.61 -25.69
C GLN A 99 3.35 -13.68 -24.36
N SER A 100 4.62 -13.28 -24.40
CA SER A 100 5.41 -13.05 -23.18
C SER A 100 5.07 -11.69 -22.58
N TYR A 101 4.81 -11.66 -21.28
CA TYR A 101 4.63 -10.45 -20.50
C TYR A 101 5.80 -10.26 -19.55
N ASN A 102 6.35 -9.04 -19.58
CA ASN A 102 7.19 -8.47 -18.53
C ASN A 102 6.37 -7.34 -17.88
N TYR A 103 7.01 -6.38 -17.19
CA TYR A 103 6.32 -5.23 -16.59
C TYR A 103 5.49 -4.46 -17.63
N SER A 104 4.19 -4.74 -17.67
CA SER A 104 3.23 -4.24 -18.66
C SER A 104 1.84 -4.09 -18.04
N TYR A 105 0.95 -3.38 -18.73
CA TYR A 105 -0.44 -3.22 -18.29
C TYR A 105 -1.13 -4.59 -18.13
N GLU A 106 -1.01 -5.44 -19.14
CA GLU A 106 -1.68 -6.75 -19.23
C GLU A 106 -1.24 -7.72 -18.13
N MET A 107 0.00 -7.59 -17.64
CA MET A 107 0.51 -8.36 -16.51
C MET A 107 -0.38 -8.15 -15.27
N PHE A 108 -0.63 -6.89 -14.92
CA PHE A 108 -1.35 -6.48 -13.70
C PHE A 108 -2.88 -6.33 -13.87
N HIS A 109 -3.41 -6.60 -15.07
CA HIS A 109 -4.83 -6.45 -15.42
C HIS A 109 -5.42 -7.74 -16.00
N PHE A 110 -5.15 -8.87 -15.35
CA PHE A 110 -5.74 -10.16 -15.75
C PHE A 110 -7.25 -10.21 -15.51
N ARG A 111 -7.70 -9.70 -14.36
CA ARG A 111 -9.10 -9.60 -13.94
C ARG A 111 -9.40 -8.17 -13.52
N SER A 112 -10.34 -7.51 -14.18
CA SER A 112 -10.62 -6.08 -14.00
C SER A 112 -11.26 -5.74 -12.65
N GLU A 113 -11.91 -6.72 -12.01
CA GLU A 113 -12.52 -6.60 -10.70
C GLU A 113 -11.50 -6.56 -9.56
N ILE A 114 -10.30 -7.12 -9.76
CA ILE A 114 -9.22 -7.11 -8.77
C ILE A 114 -8.55 -5.74 -8.83
N LYS A 115 -8.67 -5.00 -7.72
CA LYS A 115 -8.16 -3.63 -7.62
C LYS A 115 -7.16 -3.54 -6.47
N PRO A 116 -5.98 -2.97 -6.69
CA PRO A 116 -5.02 -2.76 -5.63
C PRO A 116 -5.50 -1.65 -4.68
N ILE A 117 -5.01 -1.66 -3.45
CA ILE A 117 -5.46 -0.79 -2.36
C ILE A 117 -5.38 0.70 -2.70
N TRP A 118 -4.40 1.14 -3.50
CA TRP A 118 -4.31 2.53 -3.93
C TRP A 118 -5.49 2.97 -4.78
N ILE A 119 -6.03 2.08 -5.62
CA ILE A 119 -7.24 2.35 -6.42
C ILE A 119 -8.48 2.35 -5.54
N LEU A 120 -8.57 1.42 -4.58
CA LEU A 120 -9.69 1.40 -3.65
C LEU A 120 -9.74 2.67 -2.80
N ASN A 121 -8.58 3.17 -2.36
CA ASN A 121 -8.51 4.43 -1.60
C ASN A 121 -8.99 5.63 -2.44
N GLU A 122 -8.58 5.73 -3.71
CA GLU A 122 -9.06 6.77 -4.65
C GLU A 122 -10.59 6.70 -4.83
N LEU A 123 -11.14 5.48 -5.01
CA LEU A 123 -12.58 5.26 -5.13
C LEU A 123 -13.36 5.61 -3.83
N TYR A 124 -12.69 5.62 -2.69
CA TYR A 124 -13.25 6.00 -1.39
C TYR A 124 -12.95 7.46 -1.01
N ASN A 125 -12.61 8.30 -2.00
CA ASN A 125 -12.28 9.73 -1.84
C ASN A 125 -11.01 10.01 -1.01
N GLY A 126 -10.10 9.03 -0.89
CA GLY A 126 -8.74 9.25 -0.43
C GLY A 126 -7.82 9.67 -1.58
N ASN A 127 -6.60 10.10 -1.26
CA ASN A 127 -5.54 10.32 -2.24
C ASN A 127 -4.38 9.35 -1.96
N SER A 128 -3.94 8.65 -2.99
CA SER A 128 -2.88 7.66 -2.90
C SER A 128 -1.56 8.19 -3.46
N GLY A 129 -0.47 7.95 -2.76
CA GLY A 129 0.90 8.10 -3.23
C GLY A 129 1.51 6.74 -3.56
N CYS A 130 2.14 6.62 -4.72
CA CYS A 130 2.80 5.38 -5.14
C CYS A 130 4.24 5.69 -5.53
N MET A 131 5.16 5.38 -4.61
CA MET A 131 6.59 5.49 -4.83
C MET A 131 7.09 4.14 -5.35
N MET A 132 7.08 4.01 -6.68
CA MET A 132 7.69 2.89 -7.41
C MET A 132 7.12 1.49 -7.09
N TRP A 133 5.91 1.40 -6.54
CA TRP A 133 5.31 0.10 -6.22
C TRP A 133 4.93 -0.67 -7.50
N PRO A 134 5.23 -1.99 -7.60
CA PRO A 134 4.90 -2.77 -8.79
C PRO A 134 3.42 -2.69 -9.21
N GLY A 135 3.18 -2.29 -10.45
CA GLY A 135 1.84 -2.16 -11.04
C GLY A 135 1.19 -0.79 -10.85
N SER A 136 1.76 0.09 -10.02
CA SER A 136 1.20 1.44 -9.78
C SER A 136 1.34 2.40 -10.96
N ASP A 137 2.15 2.05 -11.96
CA ASP A 137 2.33 2.84 -13.19
C ASP A 137 1.08 2.90 -14.06
N TYR A 138 0.19 1.92 -13.93
CA TYR A 138 -0.94 1.71 -14.80
C TYR A 138 -2.26 2.23 -14.21
N LEU A 139 -3.17 2.66 -15.09
CA LEU A 139 -4.50 3.11 -14.70
C LEU A 139 -5.47 1.93 -14.64
N TYR A 140 -6.24 1.83 -13.57
CA TYR A 140 -7.33 0.86 -13.40
C TYR A 140 -8.67 1.55 -13.66
N ASP A 141 -9.32 1.23 -14.77
CA ASP A 141 -10.54 1.91 -15.25
C ASP A 141 -10.38 3.44 -15.34
N GLY A 142 -9.22 3.90 -15.79
CA GLY A 142 -8.88 5.32 -15.92
C GLY A 142 -8.45 6.00 -14.61
N ILE A 143 -8.36 5.27 -13.51
CA ILE A 143 -7.96 5.78 -12.19
C ILE A 143 -6.54 5.30 -11.85
N GLY A 144 -5.70 6.18 -11.29
CA GLY A 144 -4.36 5.85 -10.80
C GLY A 144 -4.08 6.55 -9.48
N CYS A 145 -2.87 6.37 -8.93
CA CYS A 145 -2.47 7.10 -7.72
C CYS A 145 -2.43 8.60 -8.00
N THR A 146 -3.03 9.41 -7.11
CA THR A 146 -2.97 10.87 -7.15
C THR A 146 -1.53 11.39 -7.26
N HIS A 147 -0.61 10.80 -6.48
CA HIS A 147 0.81 11.06 -6.55
C HIS A 147 1.55 9.80 -6.98
N LYS A 148 2.54 9.93 -7.88
CA LYS A 148 3.25 8.76 -8.40
C LYS A 148 4.68 9.08 -8.81
N ARG A 149 5.59 8.15 -8.53
CA ARG A 149 6.92 8.06 -9.14
C ARG A 149 7.07 6.77 -9.93
N HIS A 150 7.53 6.92 -11.16
CA HIS A 150 7.97 5.81 -12.01
C HIS A 150 9.25 5.20 -11.45
N TYR A 151 9.44 3.90 -11.69
CA TYR A 151 10.62 3.19 -11.22
C TYR A 151 11.93 3.83 -11.72
N ASN A 152 12.82 4.16 -10.77
CA ASN A 152 14.13 4.74 -11.05
C ASN A 152 15.17 4.32 -10.01
N LEU A 153 15.98 3.33 -10.38
CA LEU A 153 17.05 2.76 -9.56
C LEU A 153 18.10 3.77 -9.06
N SER A 154 18.23 4.91 -9.73
CA SER A 154 19.26 5.90 -9.39
C SER A 154 18.85 6.86 -8.28
N GLU A 155 17.56 6.89 -7.91
CA GLU A 155 17.04 7.84 -6.92
C GLU A 155 17.44 7.49 -5.49
N ASN A 156 17.83 8.51 -4.73
CA ASN A 156 18.25 8.35 -3.34
C ASN A 156 17.06 8.05 -2.42
N PHE A 157 17.20 7.10 -1.50
CA PHE A 157 16.12 6.72 -0.58
C PHE A 157 15.63 7.87 0.31
N HIS A 158 16.51 8.77 0.77
CA HIS A 158 16.08 9.91 1.58
C HIS A 158 15.32 10.95 0.74
N GLU A 159 15.70 11.16 -0.52
CA GLU A 159 14.96 12.05 -1.44
C GLU A 159 13.56 11.50 -1.71
N ARG A 160 13.43 10.18 -1.92
CA ARG A 160 12.13 9.52 -2.01
C ARG A 160 11.31 9.72 -0.73
N VAL A 161 11.93 9.59 0.45
CA VAL A 161 11.25 9.86 1.74
C VAL A 161 10.79 11.31 1.81
N ASP A 162 11.62 12.28 1.43
CA ASP A 162 11.24 13.69 1.43
C ASP A 162 10.01 13.94 0.55
N GLU A 163 10.01 13.40 -0.67
CA GLU A 163 8.87 13.51 -1.58
C GLU A 163 7.60 12.81 -1.05
N MET A 164 7.73 11.65 -0.41
CA MET A 164 6.60 11.02 0.26
C MET A 164 5.93 11.96 1.28
N PHE A 165 6.72 12.70 2.07
CA PHE A 165 6.19 13.69 3.01
C PHE A 165 5.62 14.92 2.30
N GLU A 166 6.16 15.33 1.16
CA GLU A 166 5.54 16.37 0.32
C GLU A 166 4.14 15.96 -0.12
N TRP A 167 3.93 14.71 -0.54
CA TRP A 167 2.61 14.19 -0.91
C TRP A 167 1.65 14.14 0.27
N ILE A 168 2.10 13.66 1.43
CA ILE A 168 1.29 13.58 2.66
C ILE A 168 0.84 14.99 3.10
N LEU A 169 1.71 15.99 2.93
CA LEU A 169 1.48 17.37 3.35
C LEU A 169 0.92 18.26 2.23
N ASP A 170 0.58 17.69 1.07
CA ASP A 170 0.04 18.45 -0.05
C ASP A 170 -1.23 19.21 0.38
N LYS A 171 -1.29 20.49 0.00
CA LYS A 171 -2.37 21.38 0.46
C LYS A 171 -3.70 21.12 -0.22
N LYS A 172 -3.70 20.53 -1.41
CA LYS A 172 -4.86 20.34 -2.25
C LYS A 172 -5.36 18.90 -2.19
N ASN A 173 -4.45 17.95 -2.36
CA ASN A 173 -4.70 16.53 -2.42
C ASN A 173 -3.72 15.78 -1.48
N PRO A 174 -3.82 15.97 -0.15
CA PRO A 174 -2.94 15.30 0.81
C PRO A 174 -3.10 13.78 0.72
N ALA A 175 -1.99 13.06 0.56
CA ALA A 175 -1.98 11.61 0.52
C ALA A 175 -2.30 11.02 1.90
N ASN A 176 -3.33 10.18 1.97
CA ASN A 176 -3.68 9.41 3.18
C ASN A 176 -3.23 7.94 3.07
N LEU A 177 -2.76 7.52 1.90
CA LEU A 177 -2.13 6.23 1.67
C LEU A 177 -0.84 6.45 0.89
N VAL A 178 0.27 5.85 1.32
CA VAL A 178 1.50 5.77 0.52
C VAL A 178 2.00 4.33 0.43
N MET A 179 2.14 3.84 -0.79
CA MET A 179 2.85 2.60 -1.12
C MET A 179 4.30 2.96 -1.45
N PHE A 180 5.26 2.54 -0.63
CA PHE A 180 6.66 2.96 -0.71
C PHE A 180 7.59 1.77 -0.92
N TYR A 181 8.18 1.67 -2.11
CA TYR A 181 9.08 0.57 -2.47
C TYR A 181 10.55 0.98 -2.44
N ILE A 182 11.39 0.07 -1.91
CA ILE A 182 12.85 0.16 -1.88
C ILE A 182 13.40 -1.15 -2.45
N GLU A 183 14.29 -1.05 -3.45
CA GLU A 183 14.82 -2.19 -4.20
C GLU A 183 15.88 -2.99 -3.44
N ASP A 184 16.45 -2.39 -2.39
CA ASP A 184 17.48 -3.03 -1.57
C ASP A 184 16.89 -3.68 -0.32
N PRO A 185 17.45 -4.81 0.14
CA PRO A 185 18.72 -5.39 -0.33
C PRO A 185 18.66 -6.32 -1.55
N ASP A 186 17.48 -6.67 -2.08
CA ASP A 186 17.31 -7.64 -3.17
C ASP A 186 18.26 -7.41 -4.36
N ASN A 187 18.22 -6.19 -4.92
CA ASN A 187 18.93 -5.84 -6.14
C ASN A 187 20.42 -6.19 -6.08
N HIS A 188 21.06 -5.96 -4.93
CA HIS A 188 22.46 -6.33 -4.68
C HIS A 188 22.62 -7.75 -4.13
N ALA A 189 21.68 -8.27 -3.34
CA ALA A 189 21.76 -9.61 -2.76
C ALA A 189 21.83 -10.69 -3.83
N HIS A 190 21.19 -10.48 -4.97
CA HIS A 190 21.35 -11.31 -6.16
C HIS A 190 22.81 -11.49 -6.60
N ALA A 191 23.58 -10.39 -6.67
CA ALA A 191 24.94 -10.40 -7.17
C ALA A 191 25.98 -10.82 -6.12
N PHE A 192 25.79 -10.40 -4.87
CA PHE A 192 26.77 -10.59 -3.80
C PHE A 192 26.45 -11.77 -2.86
N GLY A 193 25.23 -12.30 -2.91
CA GLY A 193 24.72 -13.29 -1.97
C GLY A 193 24.23 -12.64 -0.67
N PRO A 194 23.14 -13.17 -0.06
CA PRO A 194 22.52 -12.57 1.11
C PRO A 194 23.44 -12.46 2.32
N GLU A 195 24.39 -13.38 2.53
CA GLU A 195 25.30 -13.37 3.68
C GLU A 195 26.51 -12.43 3.54
N SER A 196 26.65 -11.71 2.43
CA SER A 196 27.86 -10.93 2.17
C SER A 196 27.99 -9.67 3.07
N PRO A 197 29.24 -9.18 3.29
CA PRO A 197 29.47 -7.89 3.94
C PRO A 197 28.76 -6.74 3.24
N LYS A 198 28.65 -6.80 1.90
CA LYS A 198 27.93 -5.78 1.11
C LYS A 198 26.47 -5.65 1.52
N ILE A 199 25.78 -6.78 1.75
CA ILE A 199 24.40 -6.76 2.23
C ILE A 199 24.32 -6.23 3.66
N THR A 200 25.32 -6.47 4.50
CA THR A 200 25.38 -5.86 5.84
C THR A 200 25.48 -4.33 5.78
N GLU A 201 26.27 -3.77 4.87
CA GLU A 201 26.33 -2.31 4.63
C GLU A 201 24.97 -1.75 4.17
N LEU A 202 24.29 -2.46 3.26
CA LEU A 202 22.98 -2.03 2.75
C LEU A 202 21.91 -2.11 3.84
N VAL A 203 21.90 -3.16 4.66
CA VAL A 203 20.99 -3.27 5.81
C VAL A 203 21.21 -2.10 6.79
N ALA A 204 22.46 -1.68 7.03
CA ALA A 204 22.74 -0.49 7.84
C ALA A 204 22.19 0.79 7.20
N LYS A 205 22.26 0.93 5.86
CA LYS A 205 21.66 2.05 5.14
C LYS A 205 20.13 2.05 5.27
N LEU A 206 19.48 0.89 5.19
CA LEU A 206 18.03 0.76 5.36
C LEU A 206 17.58 1.08 6.79
N ASP A 207 18.38 0.75 7.81
CA ASP A 207 18.16 1.20 9.19
C ASP A 207 18.12 2.73 9.27
N LYS A 208 19.06 3.41 8.58
CA LYS A 208 19.10 4.88 8.52
C LYS A 208 17.93 5.48 7.74
N THR A 209 17.51 4.87 6.65
CA THR A 209 16.29 5.29 5.94
C THR A 209 15.06 5.15 6.84
N THR A 210 14.96 4.05 7.58
CA THR A 210 13.86 3.80 8.54
C THR A 210 13.87 4.85 9.65
N GLU A 211 15.03 5.13 10.23
CA GLU A 211 15.22 6.22 11.20
C GLU A 211 14.78 7.57 10.63
N TYR A 212 15.12 7.85 9.36
CA TYR A 212 14.77 9.10 8.69
C TYR A 212 13.27 9.27 8.51
N ILE A 213 12.55 8.22 8.09
CA ILE A 213 11.08 8.22 7.97
C ILE A 213 10.45 8.63 9.31
N HIS A 214 10.83 7.96 10.41
CA HIS A 214 10.25 8.23 11.73
C HIS A 214 10.64 9.59 12.30
N LYS A 215 11.83 10.11 11.99
CA LYS A 215 12.20 11.50 12.32
C LYS A 215 11.33 12.51 11.59
N LYS A 216 11.01 12.28 10.31
CA LYS A 216 10.13 13.16 9.53
C LYS A 216 8.69 13.13 10.05
N ILE A 217 8.19 11.97 10.50
CA ILE A 217 6.90 11.87 11.20
C ILE A 217 6.85 12.82 12.40
N MET A 218 7.83 12.76 13.29
CA MET A 218 7.87 13.63 14.47
C MET A 218 8.06 15.10 14.11
N PHE A 219 8.95 15.38 13.15
CA PHE A 219 9.20 16.74 12.68
C PHE A 219 7.92 17.43 12.16
N HIS A 220 7.03 16.66 11.52
CA HIS A 220 5.76 17.16 10.99
C HIS A 220 4.57 17.00 11.95
N SER A 221 4.79 16.53 13.18
CA SER A 221 3.75 16.32 14.20
C SER A 221 2.59 15.41 13.72
N LEU A 222 2.93 14.29 13.06
CA LEU A 222 1.97 13.36 12.45
C LEU A 222 1.66 12.11 13.31
N GLU A 223 2.25 12.00 14.51
CA GLU A 223 2.18 10.82 15.39
C GLU A 223 0.75 10.39 15.73
N GLU A 224 -0.17 11.35 15.83
CA GLU A 224 -1.57 11.12 16.21
C GLU A 224 -2.47 10.68 15.04
N ARG A 225 -1.91 10.43 13.86
CA ARG A 225 -2.68 10.04 12.67
C ARG A 225 -1.99 9.01 11.79
N ILE A 226 -0.69 8.79 11.97
CA ILE A 226 0.10 7.98 11.05
C ILE A 226 0.20 6.55 11.54
N ASN A 227 0.12 5.63 10.59
CA ASN A 227 0.29 4.20 10.75
C ASN A 227 1.30 3.76 9.70
N VAL A 228 2.41 3.17 10.14
CA VAL A 228 3.50 2.72 9.27
C VAL A 228 3.62 1.21 9.37
N ILE A 229 3.54 0.54 8.23
CA ILE A 229 3.78 -0.88 8.10
C ILE A 229 5.10 -1.05 7.35
N HIS A 230 6.04 -1.73 7.99
CA HIS A 230 7.32 -2.10 7.41
C HIS A 230 7.30 -3.60 7.11
N LEU A 231 7.55 -3.96 5.85
CA LEU A 231 7.51 -5.34 5.39
C LEU A 231 8.54 -5.61 4.31
N SER A 232 8.64 -6.88 3.91
CA SER A 232 9.19 -7.29 2.63
C SER A 232 8.18 -8.18 1.92
N ASP A 233 8.46 -8.48 0.66
CA ASP A 233 7.67 -9.34 -0.21
C ASP A 233 8.14 -10.80 -0.18
N HIS A 234 9.44 -11.01 -0.05
CA HIS A 234 10.08 -12.31 0.15
C HIS A 234 11.37 -12.21 0.96
N GLY A 235 12.00 -13.37 1.17
CA GLY A 235 13.38 -13.48 1.63
C GLY A 235 14.36 -13.76 0.48
N MET A 236 15.48 -14.40 0.78
CA MET A 236 16.57 -14.67 -0.16
C MET A 236 17.43 -15.83 0.32
N ASP A 237 17.86 -16.73 -0.56
CA ASP A 237 18.83 -17.78 -0.24
C ASP A 237 20.08 -17.70 -1.12
N SER A 238 21.14 -18.36 -0.69
CA SER A 238 22.42 -18.45 -1.39
C SER A 238 22.47 -19.65 -2.32
N MET A 239 22.94 -19.43 -3.53
CA MET A 239 23.12 -20.44 -4.57
C MET A 239 24.49 -20.28 -5.26
N GLN A 240 25.12 -21.39 -5.62
CA GLN A 240 26.42 -21.40 -6.31
C GLN A 240 26.25 -21.95 -7.73
N LEU A 241 27.00 -21.45 -8.72
CA LEU A 241 26.84 -21.86 -10.12
C LEU A 241 27.08 -23.36 -10.36
N LYS A 242 27.91 -24.02 -9.54
CA LYS A 242 28.07 -25.49 -9.61
C LYS A 242 26.78 -26.27 -9.29
N ASN A 243 25.80 -25.63 -8.66
CA ASN A 243 24.48 -26.20 -8.37
C ASN A 243 23.44 -25.83 -9.45
N VAL A 244 23.85 -25.32 -10.61
CA VAL A 244 22.93 -25.11 -11.73
C VAL A 244 22.58 -26.45 -12.38
N ILE A 245 21.27 -26.69 -12.51
CA ILE A 245 20.70 -27.81 -13.24
C ILE A 245 20.43 -27.35 -14.68
N ASP A 246 21.12 -27.96 -15.63
CA ASP A 246 20.89 -27.70 -17.05
C ASP A 246 19.82 -28.64 -17.61
N LEU A 247 18.58 -28.17 -17.63
CA LEU A 247 17.44 -28.95 -18.11
C LEU A 247 17.53 -29.24 -19.61
N THR A 248 18.27 -28.44 -20.39
CA THR A 248 18.45 -28.67 -21.83
C THR A 248 19.16 -29.99 -22.12
N LYS A 249 19.99 -30.47 -21.19
CA LYS A 249 20.61 -31.82 -21.28
C LYS A 249 19.61 -32.94 -21.07
N ILE A 250 18.50 -32.67 -20.38
CA ILE A 250 17.42 -33.63 -20.16
C ILE A 250 16.47 -33.60 -21.35
N VAL A 251 15.89 -32.46 -21.68
CA VAL A 251 14.78 -32.40 -22.67
C VAL A 251 15.24 -32.04 -24.09
N GLY A 252 16.48 -31.58 -24.26
CA GLY A 252 16.97 -31.10 -25.56
C GLY A 252 16.21 -29.86 -26.04
N ASN A 253 16.07 -29.73 -27.36
CA ASN A 253 15.42 -28.57 -27.98
C ASN A 253 13.91 -28.73 -28.20
N SER A 254 13.29 -29.78 -27.65
CA SER A 254 11.86 -30.10 -27.85
C SER A 254 10.90 -29.20 -27.06
N VAL A 255 11.42 -28.29 -26.25
CA VAL A 255 10.63 -27.43 -25.37
C VAL A 255 11.04 -25.96 -25.47
N ASP A 256 10.16 -25.10 -25.01
CA ASP A 256 10.46 -23.73 -24.60
C ASP A 256 10.41 -23.61 -23.07
N PHE A 257 11.26 -22.73 -22.52
CA PHE A 257 11.32 -22.40 -21.10
C PHE A 257 10.80 -20.98 -20.88
N TYR A 258 9.94 -20.80 -19.89
CA TYR A 258 9.43 -19.51 -19.47
C TYR A 258 9.56 -19.33 -17.95
N GLY A 259 9.55 -18.09 -17.48
CA GLY A 259 9.82 -17.75 -16.09
C GLY A 259 11.32 -17.59 -15.81
N SER A 260 11.69 -17.68 -14.53
CA SER A 260 13.08 -17.53 -14.09
C SER A 260 13.37 -18.43 -12.90
N SER A 261 14.61 -18.88 -12.78
CA SER A 261 15.10 -19.64 -11.63
C SER A 261 14.66 -19.02 -10.30
N PRO A 262 14.24 -19.84 -9.32
CA PRO A 262 14.30 -21.30 -9.27
C PRO A 262 13.01 -21.99 -9.76
N VAL A 263 12.14 -21.29 -10.51
CA VAL A 263 10.87 -21.84 -11.01
C VAL A 263 10.75 -21.60 -12.51
N LEU A 264 10.77 -22.69 -13.29
CA LEU A 264 10.58 -22.61 -14.73
C LEU A 264 9.29 -23.32 -15.16
N GLN A 265 8.67 -22.76 -16.20
CA GLN A 265 7.58 -23.35 -16.93
C GLN A 265 8.15 -23.98 -18.19
N ILE A 266 7.84 -25.25 -18.44
CA ILE A 266 8.32 -26.02 -19.59
C ILE A 266 7.15 -26.33 -20.50
N VAL A 267 7.30 -25.99 -21.79
CA VAL A 267 6.23 -26.07 -22.78
C VAL A 267 6.72 -26.89 -23.97
N PRO A 268 6.13 -28.06 -24.25
CA PRO A 268 6.46 -28.84 -25.45
C PRO A 268 6.21 -28.04 -26.73
N LYS A 269 7.17 -28.07 -27.66
CA LYS A 269 7.00 -27.48 -29.00
C LYS A 269 6.12 -28.31 -29.92
N ILE A 270 6.09 -29.62 -29.67
CA ILE A 270 5.33 -30.59 -30.44
C ILE A 270 4.13 -31.03 -29.60
N GLU A 271 2.95 -30.94 -30.20
CA GLU A 271 1.71 -31.43 -29.61
C GLU A 271 1.82 -32.94 -29.32
N ASN A 272 1.26 -33.39 -28.19
CA ASN A 272 1.32 -34.79 -27.70
C ASN A 272 2.70 -35.28 -27.20
N GLU A 273 3.72 -34.43 -27.03
CA GLU A 273 4.98 -34.82 -26.35
C GLU A 273 4.99 -34.55 -24.84
N LEU A 274 3.92 -33.97 -24.29
CA LEU A 274 3.82 -33.57 -22.87
C LEU A 274 4.15 -34.72 -21.92
N ASP A 275 3.47 -35.86 -22.02
CA ASP A 275 3.67 -37.00 -21.11
C ASP A 275 5.11 -37.53 -21.18
N LYS A 276 5.67 -37.63 -22.39
CA LYS A 276 7.04 -38.10 -22.62
C LYS A 276 8.07 -37.15 -21.99
N ILE A 277 7.87 -35.84 -22.10
CA ILE A 277 8.75 -34.82 -21.51
C ILE A 277 8.62 -34.82 -19.99
N TYR A 278 7.39 -34.87 -19.48
CA TYR A 278 7.09 -34.95 -18.05
C TYR A 278 7.75 -36.17 -17.41
N GLU A 279 7.54 -37.37 -17.98
CA GLU A 279 8.15 -38.62 -17.49
C GLU A 279 9.68 -38.56 -17.49
N LYS A 280 10.28 -37.95 -18.52
CA LYS A 280 11.74 -37.80 -18.58
C LYS A 280 12.25 -36.90 -17.45
N LEU A 281 11.59 -35.77 -17.22
CA LEU A 281 11.93 -34.84 -16.14
C LEU A 281 11.70 -35.47 -14.77
N LEU A 282 10.57 -36.15 -14.57
CA LEU A 282 10.20 -36.81 -13.32
C LEU A 282 11.18 -37.93 -12.95
N ASN A 283 11.61 -38.74 -13.92
CA ASN A 283 12.62 -39.77 -13.68
C ASN A 283 13.96 -39.17 -13.24
N VAL A 284 14.40 -38.08 -13.89
CA VAL A 284 15.65 -37.41 -13.51
C VAL A 284 15.52 -36.70 -12.15
N SER A 285 14.40 -36.06 -11.87
CA SER A 285 14.17 -35.37 -10.60
C SER A 285 14.17 -36.34 -9.41
N ASN A 286 13.58 -37.53 -9.57
CA ASN A 286 13.58 -38.59 -8.56
C ASN A 286 14.99 -39.14 -8.26
N ILE A 287 15.87 -39.18 -9.26
CA ILE A 287 17.26 -39.62 -9.11
C ILE A 287 18.11 -38.53 -8.46
N MET A 288 18.05 -37.31 -9.01
CA MET A 288 18.92 -36.20 -8.59
C MET A 288 18.49 -35.61 -7.24
N LYS A 289 17.16 -35.55 -6.98
CA LYS A 289 16.56 -34.90 -5.80
C LYS A 289 16.98 -33.44 -5.63
N THR A 290 17.26 -32.74 -6.74
CA THR A 290 17.68 -31.33 -6.77
C THR A 290 16.60 -30.40 -7.31
N PHE A 291 15.49 -30.94 -7.80
CA PHE A 291 14.31 -30.21 -8.26
C PHE A 291 13.08 -31.12 -8.19
N LYS A 292 11.89 -30.52 -8.22
CA LYS A 292 10.59 -31.18 -8.34
C LYS A 292 9.95 -30.82 -9.67
N VAL A 293 9.06 -31.69 -10.15
CA VAL A 293 8.36 -31.57 -11.42
C VAL A 293 6.88 -31.78 -11.14
N PHE A 294 6.03 -30.90 -11.67
CA PHE A 294 4.58 -30.97 -11.49
C PHE A 294 3.90 -30.73 -12.82
N LEU A 295 2.85 -31.51 -13.11
CA LEU A 295 1.82 -31.05 -14.03
C LEU A 295 1.01 -29.93 -13.39
N ASN A 296 0.37 -29.09 -14.21
CA ASN A 296 -0.43 -27.96 -13.73
C ASN A 296 -1.51 -28.38 -12.69
N ASN A 297 -2.17 -29.52 -12.93
CA ASN A 297 -3.18 -30.10 -12.03
C ASN A 297 -2.60 -30.90 -10.84
N GLU A 298 -1.27 -31.01 -10.74
CA GLU A 298 -0.55 -31.68 -9.65
C GLU A 298 0.18 -30.69 -8.75
N LEU A 299 0.10 -29.39 -9.05
CA LEU A 299 0.67 -28.35 -8.19
C LEU A 299 0.06 -28.44 -6.78
N PRO A 300 0.87 -28.31 -5.72
CA PRO A 300 0.39 -28.26 -4.34
C PRO A 300 -0.74 -27.23 -4.18
N GLU A 301 -1.90 -27.68 -3.68
CA GLU A 301 -3.08 -26.82 -3.50
C GLU A 301 -2.77 -25.55 -2.69
N ARG A 302 -1.94 -25.69 -1.64
CA ARG A 302 -1.50 -24.56 -0.80
C ARG A 302 -0.74 -23.44 -1.53
N TRP A 303 -0.27 -23.68 -2.76
CA TRP A 303 0.43 -22.66 -3.54
C TRP A 303 -0.52 -21.70 -4.23
N HIS A 304 -1.79 -22.08 -4.46
CA HIS A 304 -2.76 -21.24 -5.17
C HIS A 304 -2.17 -20.65 -6.47
N PHE A 305 -1.58 -21.54 -7.28
CA PHE A 305 -0.76 -21.20 -8.46
C PHE A 305 -1.24 -21.92 -9.72
N SER A 306 -2.50 -22.35 -9.80
CA SER A 306 -3.00 -23.23 -10.86
C SER A 306 -3.66 -22.50 -12.05
N ASN A 307 -3.19 -21.29 -12.38
CA ASN A 307 -3.77 -20.51 -13.48
C ASN A 307 -3.44 -21.11 -14.85
N LYS A 308 -4.42 -21.77 -15.47
CA LYS A 308 -4.28 -22.47 -16.76
C LYS A 308 -3.83 -21.61 -17.95
N TYR A 309 -3.90 -20.28 -17.83
CA TYR A 309 -3.54 -19.36 -18.90
C TYR A 309 -2.11 -18.84 -18.77
N ARG A 310 -1.58 -18.74 -17.55
CA ARG A 310 -0.30 -18.08 -17.26
C ARG A 310 0.68 -18.97 -16.47
N VAL A 311 0.32 -20.22 -16.26
CA VAL A 311 1.18 -21.27 -15.70
C VAL A 311 1.26 -22.40 -16.72
N GLY A 312 2.48 -22.85 -16.99
CA GLY A 312 2.76 -23.81 -18.03
C GLY A 312 2.22 -25.21 -17.71
N PRO A 313 2.23 -26.10 -18.73
CA PRO A 313 1.77 -27.46 -18.56
C PRO A 313 2.66 -28.26 -17.60
N ILE A 314 3.96 -27.95 -17.56
CA ILE A 314 4.93 -28.54 -16.65
C ILE A 314 5.61 -27.40 -15.88
N THR A 315 5.51 -27.42 -14.55
CA THR A 315 6.29 -26.56 -13.64
C THR A 315 7.44 -27.35 -13.05
N VAL A 316 8.65 -26.80 -13.10
CA VAL A 316 9.80 -27.31 -12.37
C VAL A 316 10.22 -26.32 -11.29
N VAL A 317 10.46 -26.84 -10.09
CA VAL A 317 10.85 -26.05 -8.91
C VAL A 317 12.16 -26.61 -8.38
N ALA A 318 13.23 -25.82 -8.43
CA ALA A 318 14.51 -26.26 -7.88
C ALA A 318 14.42 -26.40 -6.35
N GLU A 319 15.15 -27.36 -5.78
CA GLU A 319 15.35 -27.45 -4.35
C GLU A 319 16.29 -26.33 -3.87
N LEU A 320 16.27 -26.03 -2.57
CA LEU A 320 17.11 -24.99 -1.99
C LEU A 320 18.58 -25.17 -2.39
N LYS A 321 19.28 -24.05 -2.67
CA LYS A 321 20.67 -23.98 -3.17
C LYS A 321 20.87 -24.42 -4.62
N TYR A 322 19.83 -24.87 -5.32
CA TYR A 322 19.85 -25.17 -6.74
C TYR A 322 19.10 -24.11 -7.55
N GLY A 323 19.46 -24.00 -8.82
CA GLY A 323 18.79 -23.17 -9.82
C GLY A 323 18.91 -23.83 -11.18
N PHE A 324 18.37 -23.20 -12.22
CA PHE A 324 18.37 -23.71 -13.59
C PHE A 324 19.32 -22.92 -14.50
N GLN A 325 19.42 -23.32 -15.77
CA GLN A 325 20.42 -22.84 -16.72
C GLN A 325 20.43 -21.32 -16.94
N ASP A 326 19.32 -20.62 -16.69
CA ASP A 326 19.23 -19.16 -16.81
C ASP A 326 20.12 -18.42 -15.79
N MET A 327 20.49 -19.06 -14.68
CA MET A 327 21.43 -18.51 -13.69
C MET A 327 22.82 -18.22 -14.26
N TYR A 328 23.25 -18.94 -15.32
CA TYR A 328 24.51 -18.62 -15.99
C TYR A 328 24.46 -17.26 -16.70
N GLU A 329 23.32 -16.90 -17.28
CA GLU A 329 23.14 -15.59 -17.91
C GLU A 329 22.99 -14.49 -16.86
N SER A 330 22.27 -14.75 -15.76
CA SER A 330 22.19 -13.84 -14.61
C SER A 330 23.57 -13.52 -14.04
N ALA A 331 24.44 -14.53 -13.87
CA ALA A 331 25.79 -14.32 -13.38
C ALA A 331 26.64 -13.41 -14.28
N LYS A 332 26.58 -13.60 -15.61
CA LYS A 332 27.25 -12.71 -16.58
C LYS A 332 26.72 -11.28 -16.49
N TRP A 333 25.42 -11.11 -16.27
CA TRP A 333 24.85 -9.79 -16.05
C TRP A 333 25.37 -9.15 -14.76
N TYR A 334 25.44 -9.90 -13.65
CA TYR A 334 25.97 -9.40 -12.38
C TYR A 334 27.43 -8.94 -12.48
N GLU A 335 28.28 -9.70 -13.20
CA GLU A 335 29.67 -9.31 -13.47
C GLU A 335 29.76 -7.91 -14.07
N LYS A 336 28.94 -7.64 -15.09
CA LYS A 336 28.93 -6.35 -15.77
C LYS A 336 28.28 -5.25 -14.94
N ALA A 337 27.14 -5.53 -14.31
CA ALA A 337 26.33 -4.53 -13.61
C ALA A 337 27.00 -4.06 -12.31
N TYR A 338 27.65 -4.97 -11.59
CA TYR A 338 28.24 -4.70 -10.28
C TYR A 338 29.77 -4.71 -10.27
N ASN A 339 30.40 -4.98 -11.42
CA ASN A 339 31.85 -5.07 -11.55
C ASN A 339 32.45 -6.08 -10.56
N ILE A 340 31.85 -7.27 -10.48
CA ILE A 340 32.28 -8.39 -9.62
C ILE A 340 32.86 -9.51 -10.47
N THR A 341 33.82 -10.27 -9.92
CA THR A 341 34.33 -11.47 -10.60
C THR A 341 33.36 -12.63 -10.43
N VAL A 342 32.89 -13.22 -11.54
CA VAL A 342 32.09 -14.45 -11.52
C VAL A 342 32.98 -15.67 -11.34
N ASN A 343 32.64 -16.55 -10.40
CA ASN A 343 33.25 -17.86 -10.28
C ASN A 343 32.22 -18.90 -9.79
N GLU A 344 32.54 -20.18 -9.97
CA GLU A 344 31.63 -21.30 -9.64
C GLU A 344 31.32 -21.46 -8.15
N ASN A 345 32.13 -20.85 -7.27
CA ASN A 345 32.03 -20.93 -5.82
C ASN A 345 31.49 -19.64 -5.18
N ASN A 346 31.20 -18.60 -5.97
CA ASN A 346 30.52 -17.42 -5.48
C ASN A 346 29.11 -17.79 -5.05
N ASN A 347 28.67 -17.18 -3.96
CA ASN A 347 27.28 -17.23 -3.55
C ASN A 347 26.53 -16.09 -4.23
N TYR A 348 25.49 -16.45 -4.98
CA TYR A 348 24.52 -15.56 -5.58
C TYR A 348 23.21 -15.64 -4.79
N GLY A 349 22.47 -14.54 -4.74
CA GLY A 349 21.13 -14.54 -4.18
C GLY A 349 20.13 -15.12 -5.17
N VAL A 350 19.28 -16.04 -4.69
CA VAL A 350 18.12 -16.55 -5.43
C VAL A 350 16.91 -16.59 -4.50
N HIS A 351 15.76 -16.17 -5.03
CA HIS A 351 14.44 -16.26 -4.40
C HIS A 351 13.41 -16.70 -5.44
N GLY A 352 12.23 -17.14 -5.01
CA GLY A 352 11.19 -17.75 -5.85
C GLY A 352 10.92 -19.21 -5.51
N TYR A 353 11.65 -19.79 -4.55
CA TYR A 353 11.42 -21.13 -4.04
C TYR A 353 10.04 -21.26 -3.37
N ASP A 354 9.75 -22.48 -2.93
CA ASP A 354 8.59 -22.79 -2.10
C ASP A 354 8.46 -21.81 -0.91
N ASN A 355 7.27 -21.21 -0.76
CA ASN A 355 6.99 -20.20 0.25
C ASN A 355 7.00 -20.75 1.69
N ALA A 356 7.02 -22.07 1.88
CA ALA A 356 7.17 -22.69 3.21
C ALA A 356 8.62 -22.72 3.72
N ILE A 357 9.61 -22.31 2.90
CA ILE A 357 11.02 -22.31 3.28
C ILE A 357 11.32 -21.05 4.09
N GLU A 358 11.94 -21.24 5.26
CA GLU A 358 12.21 -20.15 6.22
C GLU A 358 13.01 -18.98 5.62
N SER A 359 14.00 -19.25 4.78
CA SER A 359 14.79 -18.21 4.11
C SER A 359 14.01 -17.38 3.09
N MET A 360 12.82 -17.83 2.69
CA MET A 360 11.90 -17.11 1.79
C MET A 360 10.86 -16.26 2.53
N HIS A 361 10.75 -16.40 3.85
CA HIS A 361 9.73 -15.70 4.62
C HIS A 361 10.06 -14.20 4.73
N PRO A 362 9.16 -13.30 4.31
CA PRO A 362 9.31 -11.87 4.53
C PRO A 362 9.16 -11.42 5.98
N VAL A 363 9.61 -10.19 6.22
CA VAL A 363 9.47 -9.51 7.51
C VAL A 363 8.17 -8.72 7.59
N PHE A 364 7.70 -8.52 8.83
CA PHE A 364 6.58 -7.63 9.13
C PHE A 364 6.72 -7.00 10.51
N PHE A 365 6.56 -5.68 10.59
CA PHE A 365 6.23 -4.96 11.81
C PHE A 365 5.47 -3.68 11.50
N ALA A 366 4.63 -3.25 12.43
CA ALA A 366 3.77 -2.09 12.27
C ALA A 366 3.82 -1.20 13.52
N TYR A 367 3.87 0.11 13.29
CA TYR A 367 3.95 1.14 14.32
C TYR A 367 3.02 2.30 13.98
N GLY A 368 2.33 2.87 14.96
CA GLY A 368 1.58 4.11 14.75
C GLY A 368 0.35 4.26 15.61
N HIS A 369 -0.46 5.27 15.28
CA HIS A 369 -1.60 5.73 16.06
C HIS A 369 -2.56 4.59 16.42
N LEU A 370 -3.00 3.81 15.44
CA LEU A 370 -3.96 2.72 15.60
C LEU A 370 -3.31 1.36 15.92
N ILE A 371 -2.00 1.22 15.79
CA ILE A 371 -1.30 -0.06 15.95
C ILE A 371 -1.02 -0.32 17.44
N LYS A 372 -1.22 -1.55 17.92
CA LYS A 372 -0.82 -1.95 19.28
C LYS A 372 0.70 -1.89 19.43
N GLU A 373 1.14 -1.41 20.58
CA GLU A 373 2.55 -1.37 20.96
C GLU A 373 2.92 -2.65 21.73
N PHE A 374 4.20 -3.02 21.71
CA PHE A 374 4.75 -4.18 22.45
C PHE A 374 3.98 -5.48 22.22
N ASN A 375 3.60 -5.75 20.98
CA ASN A 375 2.67 -6.81 20.64
C ASN A 375 3.31 -7.78 19.63
N GLU A 376 3.43 -9.04 20.02
CA GLU A 376 3.88 -10.11 19.13
C GLU A 376 2.66 -10.94 18.70
N ILE A 377 2.46 -11.05 17.40
CA ILE A 377 1.39 -11.84 16.80
C ILE A 377 1.94 -13.09 16.12
N GLU A 378 1.07 -14.10 15.97
CA GLU A 378 1.40 -15.29 15.21
C GLU A 378 1.68 -14.96 13.74
N PRO A 379 2.49 -15.79 13.05
CA PRO A 379 2.65 -15.71 11.60
C PRO A 379 1.30 -15.74 10.86
N PHE A 380 1.20 -14.96 9.79
CA PHE A 380 -0.02 -14.79 8.99
C PHE A 380 0.33 -14.64 7.51
N ASN A 381 -0.66 -14.73 6.62
CA ASN A 381 -0.42 -14.66 5.17
C ASN A 381 -0.35 -13.21 4.69
N SER A 382 0.52 -12.91 3.72
CA SER A 382 0.66 -11.56 3.16
C SER A 382 -0.62 -11.00 2.57
N ILE A 383 -1.48 -11.87 2.02
CA ILE A 383 -2.80 -11.49 1.50
C ILE A 383 -3.79 -11.03 2.58
N ASP A 384 -3.54 -11.36 3.86
CA ASP A 384 -4.38 -10.91 4.98
C ASP A 384 -4.22 -9.40 5.21
N LEU A 385 -3.09 -8.80 4.79
CA LEU A 385 -2.79 -7.38 4.95
C LEU A 385 -3.83 -6.47 4.29
N MET A 386 -4.50 -6.93 3.23
CA MET A 386 -5.51 -6.13 2.57
C MET A 386 -6.67 -5.77 3.52
N TYR A 387 -7.04 -6.67 4.44
CA TYR A 387 -8.03 -6.36 5.48
C TYR A 387 -7.52 -5.29 6.46
N LEU A 388 -6.25 -5.35 6.85
CA LEU A 388 -5.63 -4.37 7.73
C LEU A 388 -5.60 -2.99 7.06
N PHE A 389 -5.21 -2.92 5.78
CA PHE A 389 -5.18 -1.67 5.04
C PHE A 389 -6.57 -1.05 4.92
N CYS A 390 -7.57 -1.86 4.54
CA CYS A 390 -8.96 -1.43 4.48
C CYS A 390 -9.46 -0.91 5.83
N GLU A 391 -9.15 -1.59 6.93
CA GLU A 391 -9.60 -1.19 8.27
C GLU A 391 -8.97 0.13 8.73
N ILE A 392 -7.67 0.35 8.48
CA ILE A 392 -6.99 1.62 8.80
C ILE A 392 -7.56 2.77 7.96
N LEU A 393 -7.82 2.54 6.67
CA LEU A 393 -8.30 3.57 5.74
C LEU A 393 -9.83 3.78 5.79
N GLY A 394 -10.57 2.96 6.54
CA GLY A 394 -12.03 3.02 6.59
C GLY A 394 -12.72 2.58 5.29
N ILE A 395 -12.06 1.73 4.50
CA ILE A 395 -12.56 1.18 3.23
C ILE A 395 -13.29 -0.13 3.51
N SER A 396 -14.44 -0.35 2.85
CA SER A 396 -15.09 -1.68 2.95
C SER A 396 -14.27 -2.71 2.18
N PRO A 397 -13.83 -3.81 2.82
CA PRO A 397 -13.04 -4.83 2.13
C PRO A 397 -13.81 -5.43 0.94
N PRO A 398 -13.17 -5.65 -0.22
CA PRO A 398 -13.81 -6.32 -1.34
C PRO A 398 -14.26 -7.75 -1.01
N ASN A 399 -15.28 -8.25 -1.72
CA ASN A 399 -15.78 -9.62 -1.51
C ASN A 399 -14.89 -10.71 -2.16
N TYR A 400 -13.93 -10.32 -3.00
CA TYR A 400 -13.02 -11.25 -3.68
C TYR A 400 -11.76 -11.57 -2.87
N LEU A 401 -11.56 -10.94 -1.71
CA LEU A 401 -10.36 -11.17 -0.90
C LEU A 401 -10.28 -12.65 -0.49
N GLN A 402 -9.08 -13.22 -0.58
CA GLN A 402 -8.80 -14.61 -0.20
C GLN A 402 -8.06 -14.72 1.14
N GLY A 403 -7.65 -13.58 1.71
CA GLY A 403 -7.04 -13.55 3.05
C GLY A 403 -8.03 -13.84 4.17
N ASN A 404 -7.51 -13.91 5.40
CA ASN A 404 -8.28 -14.11 6.62
C ASN A 404 -8.10 -12.94 7.58
N ARG A 405 -9.16 -12.14 7.75
CA ARG A 405 -9.20 -11.00 8.66
C ARG A 405 -8.83 -11.34 10.11
N GLU A 406 -9.17 -12.54 10.59
CA GLU A 406 -8.96 -12.87 12.00
C GLU A 406 -7.47 -12.98 12.36
N HIS A 407 -6.59 -13.27 11.40
CA HIS A 407 -5.14 -13.30 11.64
C HIS A 407 -4.56 -11.91 11.96
N ILE A 408 -5.12 -10.84 11.38
CA ILE A 408 -4.60 -9.47 11.51
C ILE A 408 -5.34 -8.61 12.54
N LYS A 409 -6.44 -9.12 13.10
CA LYS A 409 -7.27 -8.41 14.10
C LYS A 409 -6.51 -8.07 15.38
N GLY A 410 -5.46 -8.84 15.69
CA GLY A 410 -4.57 -8.60 16.81
C GLY A 410 -3.74 -7.31 16.69
N ILE A 411 -3.58 -6.76 15.49
CA ILE A 411 -2.65 -5.65 15.20
C ILE A 411 -3.19 -4.30 15.68
N LEU A 412 -4.49 -4.05 15.50
CA LEU A 412 -5.10 -2.76 15.81
C LEU A 412 -5.50 -2.67 17.28
N LYS A 413 -5.34 -1.49 17.88
CA LYS A 413 -5.84 -1.15 19.22
C LYS A 413 -7.35 -1.37 19.23
N THR A 414 -7.85 -2.16 20.19
CA THR A 414 -9.31 -2.34 20.37
C THR A 414 -9.92 -0.99 20.73
N SER A 415 -11.01 -0.62 20.04
CA SER A 415 -11.65 0.70 20.14
C SER A 415 -12.38 0.98 21.47
N GLU A 416 -11.90 0.46 22.60
CA GLU A 416 -12.42 0.81 23.92
C GLU A 416 -12.25 2.30 24.23
N MET A 417 -11.23 2.92 23.64
CA MET A 417 -10.93 4.35 23.83
C MET A 417 -11.78 5.29 22.98
N SER A 418 -12.62 4.80 22.04
CA SER A 418 -13.44 5.66 21.17
C SER A 418 -14.88 5.85 21.68
N LYS A 419 -15.48 4.83 22.32
CA LYS A 419 -16.87 4.96 22.80
C LYS A 419 -16.94 5.81 24.06
N THR A 420 -16.11 5.51 25.05
CA THR A 420 -16.12 6.25 26.33
C THR A 420 -15.68 7.68 26.12
N SER A 421 -14.65 7.92 25.32
CA SER A 421 -14.19 9.28 24.99
C SER A 421 -15.18 10.04 24.10
N ARG A 422 -15.83 9.40 23.11
CA ARG A 422 -16.93 10.04 22.36
C ARG A 422 -18.09 10.39 23.27
N TRP A 423 -18.51 9.50 24.17
CA TRP A 423 -19.58 9.78 25.11
C TRP A 423 -19.18 10.86 26.11
N ILE A 424 -17.97 10.85 26.65
CA ILE A 424 -17.46 11.90 27.53
C ILE A 424 -17.42 13.24 26.80
N VAL A 425 -16.89 13.30 25.58
CA VAL A 425 -16.85 14.52 24.77
C VAL A 425 -18.27 15.00 24.46
N LEU A 426 -19.17 14.11 24.02
CA LEU A 426 -20.58 14.45 23.78
C LEU A 426 -21.28 14.95 25.05
N THR A 427 -21.08 14.28 26.18
CA THR A 427 -21.67 14.65 27.47
C THR A 427 -21.13 15.98 27.98
N VAL A 428 -19.81 16.20 27.92
CA VAL A 428 -19.17 17.48 28.30
C VAL A 428 -19.63 18.60 27.38
N SER A 429 -19.70 18.37 26.06
CA SER A 429 -20.23 19.33 25.10
C SER A 429 -21.71 19.66 25.36
N ILE A 430 -22.54 18.68 25.70
CA ILE A 430 -23.95 18.91 26.08
C ILE A 430 -24.02 19.75 27.37
N ILE A 431 -23.26 19.40 28.41
CA ILE A 431 -23.24 20.13 29.68
C ILE A 431 -22.85 21.61 29.45
N ILE A 432 -21.75 21.86 28.74
CA ILE A 432 -21.29 23.22 28.43
C ILE A 432 -22.34 23.98 27.63
N SER A 433 -22.95 23.34 26.61
CA SER A 433 -24.02 23.95 25.81
C SER A 433 -25.23 24.34 26.66
N THR A 434 -25.60 23.47 27.60
CA THR A 434 -26.76 23.70 28.48
C THR A 434 -26.49 24.87 29.42
N ILE A 435 -25.28 24.95 30.00
CA ILE A 435 -24.84 26.07 30.85
C ILE A 435 -24.87 27.38 30.06
N LEU A 436 -24.34 27.41 28.84
CA LEU A 436 -24.32 28.61 28.00
C LEU A 436 -25.73 29.10 27.63
N VAL A 437 -26.65 28.17 27.30
CA VAL A 437 -28.05 28.50 27.03
C VAL A 437 -28.74 29.06 28.27
N SER A 438 -28.52 28.46 29.44
CA SER A 438 -29.09 28.94 30.70
C SER A 438 -28.59 30.34 31.07
N ILE A 439 -27.28 30.60 30.91
CA ILE A 439 -26.72 31.95 31.10
C ILE A 439 -27.37 32.94 30.14
N ALA A 440 -27.46 32.61 28.85
CA ALA A 440 -28.08 33.49 27.86
C ALA A 440 -29.55 33.81 28.19
N MET A 441 -30.33 32.81 28.62
CA MET A 441 -31.73 33.01 29.04
C MET A 441 -31.85 33.89 30.28
N LEU A 442 -30.98 33.70 31.28
CA LEU A 442 -30.93 34.54 32.47
C LEU A 442 -30.60 35.99 32.12
N THR A 443 -29.63 36.21 31.22
CA THR A 443 -29.25 37.54 30.75
C THR A 443 -30.40 38.20 29.97
N ILE A 444 -31.09 37.47 29.10
CA ILE A 444 -32.26 37.98 28.37
C ILE A 444 -33.40 38.34 29.34
N ASN A 445 -33.69 37.50 30.33
CA ASN A 445 -34.72 37.78 31.33
C ASN A 445 -34.36 38.97 32.22
N TYR A 446 -33.09 39.11 32.60
CA TYR A 446 -32.59 40.28 33.32
C TYR A 446 -32.81 41.56 32.52
N TRP A 447 -32.45 41.56 31.24
CA TRP A 447 -32.67 42.71 30.35
C TRP A 447 -34.16 43.00 30.08
N ARG A 448 -35.00 41.98 29.96
CA ARG A 448 -36.46 42.14 29.84
C ARG A 448 -37.08 42.76 31.08
N ARG A 449 -36.68 42.30 32.28
CA ARG A 449 -37.14 42.88 33.55
C ARG A 449 -36.70 44.34 33.71
N ASN A 450 -35.46 44.67 33.32
CA ASN A 450 -35.00 46.06 33.38
C ASN A 450 -35.66 46.97 32.33
N ARG A 451 -36.08 46.44 31.16
CA ARG A 451 -36.88 47.19 30.18
C ARG A 451 -38.34 47.39 30.59
N ALA A 452 -38.91 46.47 31.36
CA ALA A 452 -40.27 46.60 31.89
C ALA A 452 -40.41 47.67 32.99
N ASN A 453 -39.30 48.18 33.51
CA ASN A 453 -39.24 49.24 34.52
C ASN A 453 -38.95 50.64 33.94
N VAL A 454 -39.11 50.85 32.61
CA VAL A 454 -38.97 52.18 32.00
C VAL A 454 -40.34 52.88 32.01
N PRO A 455 -40.50 54.04 32.67
CA PRO A 455 -41.80 54.73 32.77
C PRO A 455 -42.27 55.28 31.41
N THR A 456 -43.58 55.26 31.18
CA THR A 456 -44.27 55.56 29.91
C THR A 456 -44.29 57.03 29.46
N TYR A 457 -43.63 57.97 30.16
CA TYR A 457 -43.70 59.41 29.83
C TYR A 457 -42.76 59.86 28.68
N LEU A 458 -42.06 58.94 28.00
CA LEU A 458 -41.12 59.28 26.92
C LEU A 458 -41.71 59.19 25.50
N TYR A 459 -43.03 59.07 25.34
CA TYR A 459 -43.69 58.87 24.04
C TYR A 459 -44.77 59.90 23.66
N GLU A 460 -44.72 61.14 24.18
CA GLU A 460 -45.58 62.23 23.70
C GLU A 460 -44.76 63.51 23.44
N HIS A 461 -44.43 63.74 22.16
CA HIS A 461 -44.54 65.02 21.45
C HIS A 461 -43.68 64.97 20.18
N GLU A 462 -44.32 65.00 19.00
CA GLU A 462 -44.02 65.96 17.94
C GLU A 462 -44.90 65.68 16.73
N ASP A 463 -45.95 66.49 16.59
CA ASP A 463 -46.56 66.80 15.30
C ASP A 463 -46.68 68.33 15.21
N THR A 464 -46.36 68.85 14.02
CA THR A 464 -46.79 70.13 13.39
C THR A 464 -45.88 71.40 13.30
N ILE A 465 -45.40 71.60 12.05
CA ILE A 465 -45.43 72.81 11.16
C ILE A 465 -44.19 73.75 11.06
N LEU A 466 -43.54 73.78 9.88
CA LEU A 466 -43.49 74.95 8.95
C LEU A 466 -42.88 74.59 7.56
N ASP A 467 -43.33 75.33 6.56
CA ASP A 467 -43.36 75.09 5.09
C ASP A 467 -42.28 75.89 4.30
N ASP A 468 -42.26 75.66 2.97
CA ASP A 468 -41.62 76.39 1.84
C ASP A 468 -40.13 76.06 1.51
N THR A 469 -39.71 75.60 0.31
CA THR A 469 -40.12 75.98 -1.06
C THR A 469 -39.61 75.00 -2.15
N LYS A 470 -40.50 74.67 -3.11
CA LYS A 470 -40.33 74.63 -4.60
C LYS A 470 -39.11 73.96 -5.31
N LEU A 471 -39.38 72.96 -6.17
CA LEU A 471 -39.41 73.00 -7.67
C LEU A 471 -38.88 71.72 -8.37
N HIS A 472 -39.75 71.16 -9.26
CA HIS A 472 -39.53 70.34 -10.48
C HIS A 472 -38.69 69.04 -10.42
N GLY A 473 -39.01 67.93 -11.08
CA GLY A 473 -40.04 67.48 -12.06
C GLY A 473 -39.80 65.97 -12.28
N SER A 474 -40.85 65.13 -12.31
CA SER A 474 -41.35 64.39 -13.50
C SER A 474 -40.24 63.61 -14.27
N ILE A 475 -40.28 62.28 -14.47
CA ILE A 475 -41.25 61.42 -15.19
C ILE A 475 -40.84 59.93 -15.01
N ASN A 476 -41.84 59.04 -15.02
CA ASN A 476 -41.96 57.63 -15.49
C ASN A 476 -40.70 56.93 -16.09
N SER A 477 -40.48 55.61 -16.07
CA SER A 477 -41.38 54.45 -16.31
C SER A 477 -40.59 53.13 -16.16
N THR A 478 -41.16 52.10 -15.52
CA THR A 478 -40.95 50.66 -15.87
C THR A 478 -41.69 50.31 -17.19
N PRO A 479 -41.59 49.11 -17.85
CA PRO A 479 -41.05 47.80 -17.42
C PRO A 479 -40.35 46.94 -18.53
N GLN A 480 -40.02 45.68 -18.17
CA GLN A 480 -39.98 44.46 -19.05
C GLN A 480 -38.85 44.37 -20.12
N SER A 481 -38.29 43.23 -20.52
CA SER A 481 -38.55 41.79 -20.32
C SER A 481 -37.40 40.94 -20.92
N THR A 482 -37.34 39.66 -20.51
CA THR A 482 -37.03 38.44 -21.30
C THR A 482 -35.62 38.16 -21.86
N LEU A 483 -35.04 37.00 -21.45
CA LEU A 483 -34.70 35.77 -22.22
C LEU A 483 -33.64 35.95 -23.34
N ALA A 484 -32.69 35.08 -23.65
CA ALA A 484 -32.23 33.78 -23.17
C ALA A 484 -30.95 33.41 -23.97
N THR A 485 -30.20 32.42 -23.47
CA THR A 485 -29.44 31.36 -24.19
C THR A 485 -28.13 31.60 -24.98
N SER A 486 -27.21 30.64 -24.72
CA SER A 486 -26.16 30.05 -25.58
C SER A 486 -24.87 30.87 -25.73
N SER A 487 -23.66 30.34 -25.92
CA SER A 487 -22.99 29.03 -25.79
C SER A 487 -21.62 29.25 -26.45
N THR A 488 -20.50 28.82 -25.88
CA THR A 488 -19.22 28.46 -26.57
C THR A 488 -18.19 28.12 -25.47
N LEU A 489 -17.75 26.86 -25.31
CA LEU A 489 -16.71 26.15 -26.07
C LEU A 489 -15.39 26.92 -26.18
N PHE A 490 -14.39 26.48 -25.44
CA PHE A 490 -12.97 26.60 -25.81
C PHE A 490 -12.22 25.33 -25.37
N ASN A 491 -11.89 24.50 -26.36
CA ASN A 491 -10.70 23.64 -26.36
C ASN A 491 -9.46 24.55 -26.48
N VAL A 492 -8.32 24.19 -25.88
CA VAL A 492 -6.99 24.17 -26.55
C VAL A 492 -6.03 23.28 -25.73
N ALA A 493 -5.46 22.31 -26.46
CA ALA A 493 -4.16 21.63 -26.37
C ALA A 493 -3.74 20.88 -25.09
#